data_AF-A0A7J4MML2-F1
#
_entry.id   AF-A0A7J4MML2-F1
#
_cell.length_a   1.000
_cell.length_b   1.000
_cell.length_c   1.000
_cell.angle_alpha   90.00
_cell.angle_beta   90.00
_cell.angle_gamma   90.00
#
_symmetry.space_group_name_H-M   'P 1'
#
loop_
_entity.id
_entity.type
_entity.pdbx_description
1 polymer ?
#
loop_
_entity_poly.entity_id
_entity_poly.type
_entity_poly.pdbx_seq_one_letter_code
_entity_poly.pdbx_strand_id
1 'polypeptide(L)' 'MAFDKNLDKALFSETVKFETTRITVSVMSYNEGTAKLQISREDLSNNTGEYSFSKLGRLFKEEAEAVMPLMQKALAFMK' A
#
# COMPACT_ATOMS: atom_id res chain seq x y z
N MET A 1 21.98 -8.94 -5.43
CA MET A 1 20.88 -9.42 -6.28
C MET A 1 20.03 -8.22 -6.66
N ALA A 2 19.88 -7.95 -7.96
CA ALA A 2 19.04 -6.85 -8.45
C ALA A 2 17.56 -7.22 -8.27
N PHE A 3 16.72 -6.24 -7.93
CA PHE A 3 15.27 -6.41 -7.85
C PHE A 3 14.72 -6.71 -9.24
N ASP A 4 14.14 -7.90 -9.45
CA ASP A 4 13.47 -8.25 -10.70
C ASP A 4 11.95 -8.10 -10.55
N LYS A 5 11.38 -7.15 -11.29
CA LYS A 5 9.95 -6.85 -11.26
C LYS A 5 9.08 -8.04 -11.69
N ASN A 6 9.60 -8.97 -12.50
CA ASN A 6 8.84 -10.16 -12.92
C ASN A 6 8.64 -11.18 -11.80
N LEU A 7 9.50 -11.15 -10.78
CA LEU A 7 9.40 -12.06 -9.64
C LEU A 7 8.46 -11.51 -8.56
N ASP A 8 8.12 -10.22 -8.58
CA ASP A 8 7.19 -9.60 -7.62
C ASP A 8 5.75 -9.78 -8.10
N LYS A 9 5.05 -10.79 -7.56
CA LYS A 9 3.65 -11.06 -7.88
C LYS A 9 2.74 -10.35 -6.88
N ALA A 10 1.76 -9.61 -7.41
CA ALA A 10 0.64 -9.10 -6.62
C ALA A 10 -0.41 -10.21 -6.50
N LEU A 11 -0.54 -10.79 -5.30
CA LEU A 11 -1.54 -11.83 -5.00
C LEU A 11 -2.93 -11.22 -4.76
N PHE A 12 -2.96 -9.97 -4.31
CA PHE A 12 -4.17 -9.18 -4.08
C PHE A 12 -3.84 -7.71 -4.30
N SER A 13 -4.79 -6.93 -4.82
CA SER A 13 -4.65 -5.48 -4.93
C SER A 13 -6.03 -4.84 -5.07
N GLU A 14 -6.36 -3.93 -4.15
CA GLU A 14 -7.54 -3.09 -4.24
C GLU A 14 -7.17 -1.62 -4.07
N THR A 15 -7.89 -0.77 -4.78
CA THR A 15 -7.65 0.68 -4.81
C THR A 15 -8.91 1.44 -4.46
N VAL A 16 -8.83 2.26 -3.43
CA VAL A 16 -9.85 3.26 -3.11
C VAL A 16 -9.45 4.57 -3.77
N LYS A 17 -10.35 5.12 -4.60
CA LYS A 17 -10.14 6.40 -5.28
C LYS A 17 -10.89 7.50 -4.53
N PHE A 18 -10.18 8.59 -4.28
CA PHE A 18 -10.72 9.86 -3.84
C PHE A 18 -10.63 10.87 -4.99
N GLU A 19 -11.02 12.12 -4.74
CA GLU A 19 -11.05 13.17 -5.77
C GLU A 19 -9.67 13.43 -6.38
N THR A 20 -8.65 13.61 -5.54
CA THR A 20 -7.28 13.92 -5.97
C THR A 20 -6.26 12.84 -5.58
N THR A 21 -6.67 11.82 -4.83
CA THR A 21 -5.75 10.80 -4.31
C THR A 21 -6.28 9.39 -4.58
N ARG A 22 -5.37 8.43 -4.68
CA ARG A 22 -5.70 7.00 -4.73
C ARG A 22 -4.89 6.29 -3.67
N ILE A 23 -5.54 5.43 -2.89
CA ILE A 23 -4.87 4.57 -1.93
C ILE A 23 -5.04 3.14 -2.39
N THR A 24 -3.92 2.44 -2.53
CA THR A 24 -3.89 1.03 -2.95
C THR A 24 -3.34 0.19 -1.81
N VAL A 25 -4.07 -0.88 -1.49
CA VAL A 25 -3.65 -1.93 -0.55
C VAL A 25 -3.42 -3.21 -1.35
N SER A 26 -2.19 -3.72 -1.34
CA SER A 26 -1.82 -4.91 -2.08
C SER A 26 -1.07 -5.93 -1.24
N VAL A 27 -1.12 -7.19 -1.65
CA VAL A 27 -0.31 -8.27 -1.10
C VAL A 27 0.72 -8.65 -2.14
N MET A 28 1.99 -8.34 -1.85
CA MET A 28 3.12 -8.57 -2.76
C MET A 28 3.98 -9.73 -2.25
N SER A 29 4.23 -10.72 -3.10
CA SER A 29 5.16 -11.82 -2.85
C SER A 29 6.24 -11.81 -3.91
N TYR A 30 7.50 -11.67 -3.47
CA TYR A 30 8.65 -11.73 -4.35
C TYR A 30 9.17 -13.16 -4.43
N ASN A 31 9.22 -13.71 -5.64
CA ASN A 31 9.76 -15.05 -5.93
C ASN A 31 9.14 -16.15 -5.05
N GLU A 32 7.81 -16.11 -4.86
CA GLU A 32 7.06 -17.04 -3.98
C GLU A 32 7.50 -17.00 -2.50
N GLY A 33 8.30 -16.00 -2.13
CA GLY A 33 8.68 -15.74 -0.76
C GLY A 33 7.53 -15.15 0.06
N THR A 34 7.82 -14.86 1.33
CA THR A 34 6.83 -14.36 2.29
C THR A 34 6.05 -13.18 1.75
N ALA A 35 4.74 -13.36 1.61
CA ALA A 35 3.83 -12.32 1.19
C ALA A 35 3.80 -11.19 2.22
N LYS A 36 3.83 -9.94 1.74
CA LYS A 36 3.78 -8.75 2.57
C LYS A 36 2.66 -7.85 2.13
N LEU A 37 1.98 -7.24 3.10
CA LEU A 37 1.04 -6.16 2.86
C LEU A 37 1.83 -4.93 2.40
N GLN A 38 1.40 -4.27 1.35
CA GLN A 38 1.95 -3.00 0.90
C GLN A 38 0.81 -1.99 0.78
N ILE A 39 1.05 -0.78 1.28
CA ILE A 39 0.14 0.35 1.15
C ILE A 39 0.85 1.43 0.36
N SER A 40 0.20 1.96 -0.65
CA SER A 40 0.70 3.08 -1.45
C SER A 40 -0.35 4.15 -1.65
N ARG A 41 0.12 5.37 -1.88
CA ARG A 41 -0.67 6.54 -2.25
C ARG A 41 -0.22 7.02 -3.61
N GLU A 42 -1.18 7.44 -4.42
CA GLU A 42 -0.94 8.19 -5.65
C GLU A 42 -1.67 9.53 -5.55
N ASP A 43 -0.93 10.64 -5.62
CA ASP A 43 -1.48 11.99 -5.56
C ASP A 43 -1.52 12.60 -6.96
N LEU A 44 -2.66 13.18 -7.35
CA LEU A 44 -2.81 13.87 -8.61
C LEU A 44 -2.13 15.25 -8.55
N SER A 45 -1.12 15.44 -9.39
CA SER A 45 -0.49 16.74 -9.57
C SER A 45 -1.43 17.69 -10.30
N ASN A 46 -1.88 18.75 -9.62
CA ASN A 46 -2.74 19.79 -10.24
C ASN A 46 -2.03 20.54 -11.38
N ASN A 47 -0.69 20.54 -11.40
CA ASN A 47 0.10 21.25 -12.40
C ASN A 47 0.34 20.43 -13.68
N THR A 48 0.43 19.10 -13.55
CA THR A 48 0.78 18.21 -14.68
C THR A 48 -0.34 17.26 -15.07
N GLY A 49 -1.35 17.06 -14.21
CA GLY A 49 -2.41 16.08 -14.41
C GLY A 49 -1.98 14.63 -14.22
N GLU A 50 -0.74 14.40 -13.75
CA GLU A 50 -0.17 13.06 -13.55
C GLU A 50 -0.24 12.62 -12.09
N TYR A 51 -0.34 11.31 -11.87
CA TYR A 51 -0.31 10.72 -10.54
C TYR A 51 1.14 10.47 -10.10
N SER A 52 1.49 11.00 -8.92
CA SER A 52 2.78 10.76 -8.27
C SER A 52 2.65 9.65 -7.24
N PHE A 53 3.43 8.58 -7.38
CA PHE A 53 3.40 7.42 -6.49
C PHE A 53 4.27 7.63 -5.25
N SER A 54 3.71 7.31 -4.09
CA SER A 54 4.39 7.26 -2.80
C SER A 54 4.06 5.96 -2.06
N LYS A 55 5.09 5.26 -1.58
CA LYS A 55 4.91 4.06 -0.74
C LYS A 55 4.67 4.50 0.70
N LEU A 56 3.53 4.12 1.28
CA LEU A 56 3.17 4.46 2.66
C LEU A 56 3.68 3.43 3.68
N GLY A 57 3.77 2.16 3.29
CA GLY A 57 4.29 1.12 4.17
C GLY A 57 4.36 -0.26 3.51
N ARG A 58 5.18 -1.14 4.10
CA ARG A 58 5.22 -2.56 3.77
C ARG A 58 5.42 -3.35 5.06
N LEU A 59 4.47 -4.25 5.35
CA LEU A 59 4.38 -4.96 6.61
C LEU A 59 4.34 -6.47 6.37
N PHE A 60 4.96 -7.22 7.26
CA PHE A 60 4.67 -8.65 7.40
C PHE A 60 3.25 -8.86 7.94
N LYS A 61 2.72 -10.08 7.78
CA LYS A 61 1.36 -10.40 8.23
C LYS A 61 1.15 -10.11 9.72
N GLU A 62 2.08 -10.54 10.56
CA GLU A 62 2.02 -10.36 12.02
C GLU A 62 2.02 -8.88 12.42
N GLU A 63 2.85 -8.06 11.75
CA GLU A 63 2.89 -6.61 11.97
C GLU A 63 1.58 -5.94 11.53
N ALA A 64 1.02 -6.35 10.39
CA ALA A 64 -0.25 -5.84 9.90
C ALA A 64 -1.40 -6.19 10.85
N GLU A 65 -1.46 -7.43 11.35
CA GLU A 65 -2.47 -7.89 12.32
C GLU A 65 -2.36 -7.12 13.64
N ALA A 66 -1.14 -6.86 14.13
CA ALA A 66 -0.92 -6.11 15.36
C ALA A 66 -1.27 -4.61 15.23
N VAL A 67 -1.00 -4.01 14.06
CA VAL A 67 -1.22 -2.57 13.82
C VAL A 67 -2.66 -2.26 13.44
N MET A 68 -3.39 -3.17 12.78
CA MET A 68 -4.79 -2.95 12.37
C MET A 68 -5.70 -2.46 13.51
N PRO A 69 -5.75 -3.08 14.71
CA PRO A 69 -6.58 -2.57 15.80
C PRO A 69 -6.10 -1.22 16.34
N LEU A 70 -4.81 -0.90 16.24
CA LEU A 70 -4.27 0.40 16.63
C LEU A 70 -4.71 1.49 15.65
N MET A 71 -4.70 1.20 14.34
CA MET A 71 -5.24 2.09 13.32
C MET A 71 -6.73 2.36 13.56
N GLN A 72 -7.52 1.31 13.83
CA GLN A 72 -8.94 1.46 14.13
C GLN A 72 -9.19 2.32 15.37
N LYS A 73 -8.37 2.18 16.43
CA LYS A 73 -8.43 3.05 17.61
C LYS A 73 -8.03 4.48 17.28
N ALA A 74 -7.00 4.69 16.46
CA ALA A 74 -6.53 6.02 16.09
C ALA A 74 -7.61 6.81 15.32
N LEU A 75 -8.43 6.15 14.49
CA LEU A 75 -9.56 6.78 13.80
C LEU A 75 -10.53 7.48 14.76
N ALA A 76 -10.71 6.97 15.99
CA ALA A 76 -11.59 7.59 16.98
C ALA A 76 -11.06 8.95 17.52
N PHE A 77 -9.79 9.25 17.30
CA PHE A 77 -9.16 10.51 17.69
C PHE A 77 -9.03 11.51 16.52
N MET A 78 -9.26 11.05 15.28
CA MET A 78 -9.25 11.92 14.10
C MET A 78 -10.56 12.71 14.07
N LYS A 79 -10.45 14.04 14.08
CA LYS A 79 -11.59 14.98 14.02
C LYS A 79 -11.71 15.58 12.63
#